data_AF-M6HJL4-F1
#
_entry.id   AF-M6HJL4-F1
#
_cell.length_a   1.000
_cell.length_b   1.000
_cell.length_c   1.000
_cell.angle_alpha   90.00
_cell.angle_beta   90.00
_cell.angle_gamma   90.00
#
_symmetry.space_group_name_H-M   'P 1'
#
loop_
_entity.id
_entity.type
_entity.pdbx_description
1 polymer ?
#
loop_
_entity_poly.entity_id
_entity_poly.type
_entity_poly.pdbx_seq_one_letter_code
_entity_poly.pdbx_strand_id
1 'polypeptide(L)'
;MGWLQVETDRYENGSGWILERDGMFGWILYNEEIEDEFPDTFVVLSDLFTNPGLSVITLDPESGKIPTQYLPALAINDTFTVSSQVGMLSLNAQRGDIAIRTEIPGPGMFILSGDDAGYLPNWIPITTQFPDWNNIRNKPATFPPDSHDHDSRYYTKTQTDLSLLQKRDTTPIPATEVTEDVNHRFVSDAEKNQWNNPDPPKWLAIQNKPATFPPDSHDHDSRYYTKSESDTALSQKRNISTPIPATEVIEDVNHRFVSDVEKATWNGGGGFSIPLGGILEDPLDQLPSSNFKETNGQAISRSAFSTLWNLVRRTVTSIVPATDRINVSAHGLTEGQLIKFGFTGGGITALTNYYVRNPTTNDFQISTSTTGGVVNLTASQSGDMITNVEYGFGNGSTTFNVPDRQGIFPRGAGVHGSRAKTSGGNYDGGPVGFAGQDRQIPHRHQQYAGDVAAGTYGRGGRYADSGGANAATILYTGSPVSDGTGNPRNGDEVAPAWIAVRYKVRVL
;
A
#
# COMPACT_ATOMS: atom_id res chain seq x y z
N MET A 1 53.70 -35.47 -10.60
CA MET A 1 54.32 -36.80 -10.72
C MET A 1 53.30 -37.70 -11.36
N GLY A 2 53.57 -38.17 -12.57
CA GLY A 2 52.66 -39.05 -13.31
C GLY A 2 53.10 -40.49 -13.14
N TRP A 3 52.15 -41.39 -12.97
CA TRP A 3 52.40 -42.82 -13.07
C TRP A 3 52.56 -43.17 -14.54
N LEU A 4 53.66 -43.82 -14.90
CA LEU A 4 53.95 -44.25 -16.25
C LEU A 4 53.94 -45.78 -16.29
N GLN A 5 53.20 -46.34 -17.25
CA GLN A 5 53.12 -47.78 -17.40
C GLN A 5 54.42 -48.28 -18.03
N VAL A 6 55.16 -49.09 -17.28
CA VAL A 6 56.42 -49.68 -17.75
C VAL A 6 56.21 -51.08 -18.30
N GLU A 7 55.26 -51.83 -17.74
CA GLU A 7 54.85 -53.14 -18.22
C GLU A 7 53.34 -53.29 -18.11
N THR A 8 52.77 -54.33 -18.73
CA THR A 8 51.34 -54.62 -18.55
C THR A 8 51.05 -54.79 -17.06
N ASP A 9 50.09 -54.02 -16.56
CA ASP A 9 49.72 -53.94 -15.15
C ASP A 9 50.86 -53.57 -14.16
N ARG A 10 51.91 -52.85 -14.61
CA ARG A 10 52.98 -52.30 -13.76
C ARG A 10 53.31 -50.85 -14.11
N TYR A 11 53.31 -49.99 -13.11
CA TYR A 11 53.47 -48.54 -13.23
C TYR A 11 54.53 -48.03 -12.26
N GLU A 12 55.33 -47.06 -12.70
CA GLU A 12 56.31 -46.38 -11.85
C GLU A 12 56.05 -44.87 -11.85
N ASN A 13 56.48 -44.17 -10.80
CA ASN A 13 56.35 -42.71 -10.71
C ASN A 13 57.69 -41.95 -10.79
N GLY A 14 58.78 -42.66 -11.10
CA GLY A 14 60.14 -42.11 -11.20
C GLY A 14 60.81 -41.78 -9.86
N SER A 15 60.20 -42.13 -8.72
CA SER A 15 60.75 -41.95 -7.36
C SER A 15 60.94 -43.29 -6.63
N GLY A 16 61.11 -44.38 -7.39
CA GLY A 16 61.25 -45.73 -6.85
C GLY A 16 59.95 -46.37 -6.35
N TRP A 17 58.80 -45.70 -6.46
CA TRP A 17 57.51 -46.32 -6.13
C TRP A 17 56.92 -47.03 -7.34
N ILE A 18 56.53 -48.28 -7.11
CA ILE A 18 55.96 -49.18 -8.11
C ILE A 18 54.55 -49.56 -7.68
N LEU A 19 53.62 -49.44 -8.60
CA LEU A 19 52.26 -49.96 -8.51
C LEU A 19 52.14 -51.10 -9.51
N GLU A 20 51.94 -52.31 -9.04
CA GLU A 20 51.81 -53.47 -9.92
C GLU A 20 50.67 -54.38 -9.51
N ARG A 21 50.22 -55.21 -10.45
CA ARG A 21 49.20 -56.22 -10.20
C ARG A 21 49.87 -57.57 -9.97
N ASP A 22 49.97 -57.93 -8.69
CA ASP A 22 50.41 -59.25 -8.26
C ASP A 22 49.32 -60.32 -8.50
N GLY A 23 49.75 -61.54 -8.79
CA GLY A 23 48.88 -62.66 -9.11
C GLY A 23 48.10 -63.22 -7.91
N MET A 24 48.58 -62.99 -6.68
CA MET A 24 47.98 -63.48 -5.45
C MET A 24 47.22 -62.38 -4.69
N PHE A 25 47.79 -61.17 -4.63
CA PHE A 25 47.27 -60.06 -3.83
C PHE A 25 46.55 -58.97 -4.65
N GLY A 26 46.57 -59.05 -5.98
CA GLY A 26 45.98 -58.01 -6.83
C GLY A 26 46.87 -56.76 -6.87
N TRP A 27 46.29 -55.56 -6.87
CA TRP A 27 47.09 -54.34 -6.95
C TRP A 27 47.85 -54.07 -5.66
N ILE A 28 49.18 -53.99 -5.76
CA ILE A 28 50.10 -53.71 -4.66
C ILE A 28 50.94 -52.46 -4.95
N LEU A 29 51.28 -51.73 -3.89
CA LEU A 29 52.13 -50.55 -3.94
C LEU A 29 53.36 -50.77 -3.06
N TYR A 30 54.56 -50.60 -3.62
CA TYR A 30 55.80 -50.74 -2.87
C TYR A 30 56.88 -49.79 -3.39
N ASN A 31 57.95 -49.65 -2.63
CA ASN A 31 59.14 -48.93 -3.06
C ASN A 31 60.24 -49.95 -3.40
N GLU A 32 60.80 -49.87 -4.59
CA GLU A 32 61.77 -50.83 -5.13
C GLU A 32 63.00 -50.99 -4.23
N GLU A 33 63.59 -49.87 -3.79
CA GLU A 33 64.78 -49.88 -2.92
C GLU A 33 64.49 -50.48 -1.53
N ILE A 34 63.25 -50.37 -1.05
CA ILE A 34 62.85 -50.96 0.23
C ILE A 34 62.58 -52.45 0.07
N GLU A 35 61.89 -52.85 -1.00
CA GLU A 35 61.54 -54.25 -1.26
C GLU A 35 62.78 -55.11 -1.54
N ASP A 36 63.80 -54.54 -2.16
CA ASP A 36 65.10 -55.20 -2.38
C ASP A 36 65.84 -55.50 -1.06
N GLU A 37 65.71 -54.64 -0.05
CA GLU A 37 66.37 -54.81 1.25
C GLU A 37 65.50 -55.57 2.28
N PHE A 38 64.18 -55.46 2.16
CA PHE A 38 63.19 -56.11 2.99
C PHE A 38 62.09 -56.72 2.11
N PRO A 39 62.03 -58.06 1.95
CA PRO A 39 60.99 -58.68 1.16
C PRO A 39 59.61 -58.57 1.84
N ASP A 40 58.56 -58.53 1.02
CA ASP A 40 57.14 -58.46 1.41
C ASP A 40 56.75 -57.16 2.14
N THR A 41 57.37 -56.03 1.77
CA THR A 41 57.03 -54.70 2.32
C THR A 41 55.94 -53.96 1.55
N PHE A 42 55.37 -54.61 0.54
CA PHE A 42 54.30 -54.05 -0.27
C PHE A 42 52.99 -53.86 0.50
N VAL A 43 52.23 -52.83 0.10
CA VAL A 43 50.89 -52.55 0.61
C VAL A 43 49.87 -53.03 -0.40
N VAL A 44 48.99 -53.95 0.00
CA VAL A 44 47.87 -54.38 -0.82
C VAL A 44 46.82 -53.27 -0.86
N LEU A 45 46.53 -52.74 -2.04
CA LEU A 45 45.61 -51.62 -2.19
C LEU A 45 44.16 -51.99 -1.86
N SER A 46 43.75 -53.24 -2.10
CA SER A 46 42.41 -53.69 -1.69
C SER A 46 42.22 -53.52 -0.19
N ASP A 47 43.23 -53.81 0.63
CA ASP A 47 43.16 -53.72 2.09
C ASP A 47 43.10 -52.26 2.55
N LEU A 48 43.74 -51.35 1.80
CA LEU A 48 43.63 -49.90 2.04
C LEU A 48 42.22 -49.38 1.74
N PHE A 49 41.58 -49.85 0.66
CA PHE A 49 40.25 -49.41 0.23
C PHE A 49 39.09 -50.16 0.88
N THR A 50 39.33 -51.34 1.47
CA THR A 50 38.37 -52.11 2.27
C THR A 50 38.63 -52.04 3.77
N ASN A 51 39.45 -51.07 4.21
CA ASN A 51 39.71 -50.83 5.61
C ASN A 51 38.39 -50.63 6.39
N PRO A 52 38.12 -51.43 7.45
CA PRO A 52 36.87 -51.35 8.22
C PRO A 52 36.70 -50.01 8.97
N GLY A 53 37.75 -49.20 9.10
CA GLY A 53 37.70 -47.86 9.69
C GLY A 53 37.36 -46.73 8.72
N LEU A 54 37.45 -46.94 7.40
CA LEU A 54 37.23 -45.93 6.36
C LEU A 54 36.72 -46.59 5.06
N SER A 55 35.42 -46.48 4.77
CA SER A 55 34.90 -46.87 3.45
C SER A 55 35.18 -45.76 2.43
N VAL A 56 36.10 -46.00 1.51
CA VAL A 56 36.40 -45.07 0.41
C VAL A 56 35.52 -45.40 -0.79
N ILE A 57 34.65 -44.49 -1.19
CA ILE A 57 33.83 -44.62 -2.40
C ILE A 57 34.67 -44.18 -3.60
N THR A 58 34.84 -45.06 -4.60
CA THR A 58 35.54 -44.74 -5.84
C THR A 58 34.58 -44.20 -6.90
N LEU A 59 35.10 -43.37 -7.81
CA LEU A 59 34.37 -42.94 -9.00
C LEU A 59 34.16 -44.13 -9.94
N ASP A 60 33.07 -44.11 -10.69
CA ASP A 60 32.83 -45.02 -11.80
C ASP A 60 33.94 -44.88 -12.85
N PRO A 61 34.67 -45.95 -13.21
CA PRO A 61 35.83 -45.85 -14.08
C PRO A 61 35.49 -45.47 -15.53
N GLU A 62 34.25 -45.63 -15.97
CA GLU A 62 33.82 -45.30 -17.34
C GLU A 62 33.34 -43.84 -17.45
N SER A 63 32.58 -43.36 -16.46
CA SER A 63 32.00 -42.00 -16.47
C SER A 63 32.76 -40.96 -15.64
N GLY A 64 33.66 -41.38 -14.75
CA GLY A 64 34.38 -40.49 -13.83
C GLY A 64 33.47 -39.82 -12.77
N LYS A 65 32.26 -40.33 -12.54
CA LYS A 65 31.29 -39.78 -11.59
C LYS A 65 31.11 -40.69 -10.38
N ILE A 66 30.60 -40.15 -9.27
CA ILE A 66 30.19 -40.97 -8.13
C ILE A 66 28.95 -41.78 -8.55
N PRO A 67 28.94 -43.13 -8.41
CA PRO A 67 27.77 -43.93 -8.75
C PRO A 67 26.53 -43.50 -7.96
N THR A 68 25.38 -43.38 -8.64
CA THR A 68 24.14 -42.83 -8.06
C THR A 68 23.59 -43.63 -6.88
N GLN A 69 23.92 -44.92 -6.78
CA GLN A 69 23.58 -45.77 -5.63
C GLN A 69 24.20 -45.30 -4.30
N TYR A 70 25.28 -44.51 -4.37
CA TYR A 70 25.94 -43.91 -3.21
C TYR A 70 25.54 -42.46 -2.96
N LEU A 71 24.73 -41.87 -3.86
CA LEU A 71 24.16 -40.55 -3.67
C LEU A 71 22.81 -40.70 -2.95
N PRO A 72 22.52 -39.89 -1.92
CA PRO A 72 21.17 -39.81 -1.39
C PRO A 72 20.22 -39.34 -2.49
N ALA A 73 18.93 -39.72 -2.42
CA ALA A 73 17.91 -39.20 -3.31
C ALA A 73 17.96 -37.66 -3.29
N LEU A 74 18.28 -37.03 -4.42
CA LEU A 74 18.42 -35.58 -4.52
C LEU A 74 17.08 -34.92 -4.18
N ALA A 75 17.10 -34.06 -3.16
CA ALA A 75 15.99 -33.16 -2.87
C ALA A 75 15.82 -32.19 -4.04
N ILE A 76 14.60 -31.70 -4.26
CA ILE A 76 14.24 -30.62 -5.20
C ILE A 76 15.33 -29.54 -5.12
N ASN A 77 16.03 -29.28 -6.23
CA ASN A 77 17.18 -28.38 -6.23
C ASN A 77 16.71 -26.93 -6.15
N ASP A 78 15.76 -26.54 -7.00
CA ASP A 78 15.22 -25.19 -7.02
C ASP A 78 13.72 -25.11 -7.40
N THR A 79 13.07 -24.03 -6.96
CA THR A 79 11.68 -23.69 -7.33
C THR A 79 11.64 -22.37 -8.08
N PHE A 80 11.18 -22.40 -9.33
CA PHE A 80 11.09 -21.25 -10.22
C PHE A 80 9.64 -20.76 -10.32
N THR A 81 9.40 -19.45 -10.23
CA THR A 81 8.07 -18.88 -10.49
C THR A 81 8.08 -18.13 -11.82
N VAL A 82 7.21 -18.51 -12.75
CA VAL A 82 7.13 -17.96 -14.11
C VAL A 82 5.68 -17.58 -14.42
N SER A 83 5.48 -16.60 -15.31
CA SER A 83 4.14 -16.11 -15.69
C SER A 83 3.59 -16.70 -17.00
N SER A 84 4.30 -17.67 -17.59
CA SER A 84 3.88 -18.32 -18.84
C SER A 84 4.55 -19.69 -19.04
N GLN A 85 3.95 -20.52 -19.90
CA GLN A 85 4.58 -21.76 -20.39
C GLN A 85 5.91 -21.50 -21.09
N VAL A 86 6.00 -20.41 -21.87
CA VAL A 86 7.23 -20.04 -22.57
C VAL A 86 8.34 -19.73 -21.55
N GLY A 87 8.00 -19.03 -20.47
CA GLY A 87 8.92 -18.80 -19.36
C GLY A 87 9.43 -20.11 -18.74
N MET A 88 8.54 -21.08 -18.50
CA MET A 88 8.92 -22.40 -17.98
C MET A 88 9.90 -23.15 -18.89
N LEU A 89 9.66 -23.17 -20.20
CA LEU A 89 10.52 -23.87 -21.17
C LEU A 89 11.87 -23.18 -21.41
N SER A 90 12.07 -21.98 -20.87
CA SER A 90 13.33 -21.23 -20.95
C SER A 90 14.20 -21.35 -19.69
N LEU A 91 13.75 -22.11 -18.68
CA LEU A 91 14.47 -22.28 -17.42
C LEU A 91 15.74 -23.11 -17.61
N ASN A 92 16.82 -22.69 -16.96
CA ASN A 92 18.02 -23.52 -16.77
C ASN A 92 17.78 -24.45 -15.57
N ALA A 93 16.91 -25.44 -15.76
CA ALA A 93 16.44 -26.37 -14.73
C ALA A 93 17.04 -27.77 -14.91
N GLN A 94 17.23 -28.48 -13.81
CA GLN A 94 17.66 -29.87 -13.76
C GLN A 94 16.50 -30.79 -13.39
N ARG A 95 16.64 -32.07 -13.73
CA ARG A 95 15.66 -33.09 -13.35
C ARG A 95 15.40 -33.04 -11.84
N GLY A 96 14.14 -32.86 -11.46
CA GLY A 96 13.69 -32.70 -10.08
C GLY A 96 13.29 -31.27 -9.69
N ASP A 97 13.65 -30.25 -10.49
CA ASP A 97 13.28 -28.86 -10.23
C ASP A 97 11.78 -28.60 -10.47
N ILE A 98 11.25 -27.61 -9.76
CA ILE A 98 9.83 -27.24 -9.81
C ILE A 98 9.65 -25.89 -10.51
N ALA A 99 8.70 -25.81 -11.43
CA ALA A 99 8.19 -24.55 -11.99
C ALA A 99 6.76 -24.28 -11.52
N ILE A 100 6.53 -23.08 -10.98
CA ILE A 100 5.23 -22.54 -10.59
C ILE A 100 4.78 -21.55 -11.65
N ARG A 101 3.70 -21.87 -12.35
CA ARG A 101 3.10 -21.04 -13.39
C ARG A 101 1.94 -20.22 -12.82
N THR A 102 2.11 -18.90 -12.76
CA THR A 102 1.14 -17.98 -12.12
C THR A 102 -0.06 -17.63 -12.99
N GLU A 103 0.00 -17.91 -14.29
CA GLU A 103 -1.12 -17.74 -15.22
C GLU A 103 -2.18 -18.85 -15.10
N ILE A 104 -1.93 -19.90 -14.30
CA ILE A 104 -2.86 -21.01 -14.05
C ILE A 104 -3.50 -20.83 -12.66
N PRO A 105 -4.85 -20.89 -12.54
CA PRO A 105 -5.53 -20.82 -11.25
C PRO A 105 -5.05 -21.91 -10.28
N GLY A 106 -4.72 -21.52 -9.03
CA GLY A 106 -4.29 -22.46 -7.99
C GLY A 106 -2.81 -22.84 -8.03
N PRO A 107 -1.91 -21.86 -8.31
CA PRO A 107 -0.60 -22.01 -8.96
C PRO A 107 -0.31 -23.39 -9.59
N GLY A 108 -0.31 -23.47 -10.93
CA GLY A 108 0.06 -24.70 -11.64
C GLY A 108 1.53 -25.07 -11.38
N MET A 109 1.79 -26.12 -10.59
CA MET A 109 3.13 -26.58 -10.26
C MET A 109 3.52 -27.74 -11.18
N PHE A 110 4.74 -27.74 -11.71
CA PHE A 110 5.27 -28.76 -12.61
C PHE A 110 6.66 -29.19 -12.12
N ILE A 111 6.97 -30.48 -12.19
CA ILE A 111 8.31 -31.01 -11.91
C ILE A 111 8.98 -31.45 -13.22
N LEU A 112 10.26 -31.11 -13.39
CA LEU A 112 11.03 -31.56 -14.55
C LEU A 112 11.46 -33.03 -14.37
N SER A 113 10.95 -33.90 -15.23
CA SER A 113 11.17 -35.35 -15.15
C SER A 113 12.20 -35.88 -16.15
N GLY A 114 12.62 -35.09 -17.14
CA GLY A 114 13.65 -35.42 -18.13
C GLY A 114 14.85 -34.47 -18.05
N ASP A 115 15.86 -34.67 -18.89
CA ASP A 115 17.10 -33.86 -18.85
C ASP A 115 17.04 -32.59 -19.72
N ASP A 116 16.00 -32.45 -20.56
CA ASP A 116 15.78 -31.27 -21.41
C ASP A 116 14.62 -30.43 -20.88
N ALA A 117 14.95 -29.28 -20.26
CA ALA A 117 13.97 -28.31 -19.75
C ALA A 117 13.19 -27.59 -20.86
N GLY A 118 13.68 -27.57 -22.10
CA GLY A 118 13.01 -26.99 -23.25
C GLY A 118 11.90 -27.86 -23.84
N TYR A 119 11.86 -29.15 -23.48
CA TYR A 119 10.87 -30.10 -23.98
C TYR A 119 9.66 -30.20 -23.05
N LEU A 120 8.52 -29.64 -23.47
CA LEU A 120 7.29 -29.57 -22.67
C LEU A 120 6.85 -30.91 -22.04
N PRO A 121 6.89 -32.06 -22.75
CA PRO A 121 6.52 -33.35 -22.16
C PRO A 121 7.40 -33.81 -21.00
N ASN A 122 8.59 -33.23 -20.80
CA ASN A 122 9.40 -33.51 -19.62
C ASN A 122 8.83 -32.84 -18.35
N TRP A 123 7.96 -31.83 -18.47
CA TRP A 123 7.35 -31.13 -17.32
C TRP A 123 6.04 -31.80 -16.90
N ILE A 124 6.07 -32.51 -15.77
CA ILE A 124 4.93 -33.26 -15.24
C ILE A 124 4.17 -32.39 -14.24
N PRO A 125 2.84 -32.19 -14.40
CA PRO A 125 2.06 -31.40 -13.44
C PRO A 125 1.98 -32.11 -12.07
N ILE A 126 2.25 -31.35 -11.01
CA ILE A 126 2.18 -31.79 -9.60
C ILE A 126 0.83 -31.38 -8.98
N THR A 127 0.25 -30.24 -9.39
CA THR A 127 -1.08 -29.84 -8.95
C THR A 127 -2.14 -30.34 -9.91
N THR A 128 -3.19 -30.95 -9.35
CA THR A 128 -4.40 -31.28 -10.09
C THR A 128 -5.19 -30.00 -10.36
N GLN A 129 -5.36 -29.62 -11.63
CA GLN A 129 -6.18 -28.46 -12.01
C GLN A 129 -7.66 -28.57 -11.57
N PHE A 130 -8.13 -29.79 -11.25
CA PHE A 130 -9.43 -30.08 -10.65
C PHE A 130 -9.28 -31.26 -9.68
N PRO A 131 -9.53 -31.12 -8.36
CA PRO A 131 -9.56 -32.29 -7.48
C PRO A 131 -10.75 -33.17 -7.83
N ASP A 132 -10.49 -34.36 -8.39
CA ASP A 132 -11.50 -35.40 -8.55
C ASP A 132 -12.00 -35.81 -7.16
N TRP A 133 -13.32 -35.84 -6.98
CA TRP A 133 -13.97 -36.25 -5.74
C TRP A 133 -13.46 -37.60 -5.21
N ASN A 134 -13.08 -38.52 -6.09
CA ASN A 134 -12.55 -39.83 -5.73
C ASN A 134 -11.16 -39.78 -5.09
N ASN A 135 -10.40 -38.71 -5.33
CA ASN A 135 -8.99 -38.58 -4.91
C ASN A 135 -8.80 -37.80 -3.60
N ILE A 136 -9.87 -37.23 -3.04
CA ILE A 136 -9.84 -36.57 -1.73
C ILE A 136 -9.76 -37.64 -0.64
N ARG A 137 -8.71 -37.65 0.18
CA ARG A 137 -8.60 -38.55 1.35
C ARG A 137 -9.14 -37.85 2.60
N ASN A 138 -9.54 -38.62 3.63
CA ASN A 138 -10.11 -38.12 4.88
C ASN A 138 -11.42 -37.30 4.72
N LYS A 139 -12.21 -37.62 3.69
CA LYS A 139 -13.55 -37.04 3.55
C LYS A 139 -14.42 -37.51 4.72
N PRO A 140 -15.15 -36.62 5.41
CA PRO A 140 -16.16 -37.02 6.37
C PRO A 140 -17.20 -37.93 5.69
N ALA A 141 -17.58 -39.05 6.33
CA ALA A 141 -18.64 -39.92 5.81
C ALA A 141 -20.00 -39.19 5.76
N THR A 142 -20.15 -38.15 6.57
CA THR A 142 -21.27 -37.21 6.59
C THR A 142 -20.75 -35.80 6.86
N PHE A 143 -21.35 -34.81 6.20
CA PHE A 143 -21.15 -33.39 6.50
C PHE A 143 -22.47 -32.89 7.11
N PRO A 144 -22.72 -33.11 8.42
CA PRO A 144 -23.96 -32.69 9.03
C PRO A 144 -23.97 -31.15 9.11
N PRO A 145 -24.98 -30.46 8.57
CA PRO A 145 -25.14 -29.03 8.80
C PRO A 145 -25.31 -28.78 10.31
N ASP A 146 -24.89 -27.60 10.77
CA ASP A 146 -25.20 -27.15 12.13
C ASP A 146 -26.71 -27.30 12.40
N SER A 147 -27.04 -27.69 13.63
CA SER A 147 -28.42 -27.78 14.09
C SER A 147 -29.09 -26.42 13.91
N HIS A 148 -29.99 -26.32 12.93
CA HIS A 148 -30.88 -25.20 12.73
C HIS A 148 -32.30 -25.66 13.08
N ASP A 149 -33.07 -24.78 13.70
CA ASP A 149 -34.48 -25.03 13.96
C ASP A 149 -35.33 -24.53 12.78
N HIS A 150 -36.34 -25.32 12.44
CA HIS A 150 -37.46 -24.85 11.64
C HIS A 150 -38.53 -24.36 12.61
N ASP A 151 -38.25 -23.24 13.28
CA ASP A 151 -39.22 -22.61 14.18
C ASP A 151 -40.37 -21.95 13.41
N SER A 152 -41.25 -21.24 14.12
CA SER A 152 -42.43 -20.56 13.55
C SER A 152 -42.13 -19.50 12.49
N ARG A 153 -40.86 -19.21 12.18
CA ARG A 153 -40.44 -18.31 11.09
C ARG A 153 -40.42 -19.00 9.72
N TYR A 154 -40.45 -20.33 9.65
CA TYR A 154 -40.36 -21.08 8.39
C TYR A 154 -41.52 -22.05 8.22
N TYR A 155 -42.18 -22.01 7.06
CA TYR A 155 -43.14 -23.03 6.68
C TYR A 155 -42.40 -24.26 6.12
N THR A 156 -42.76 -25.45 6.60
CA THR A 156 -42.28 -26.70 5.99
C THR A 156 -42.76 -26.79 4.54
N LYS A 157 -42.05 -27.55 3.70
CA LYS A 157 -42.45 -27.77 2.30
C LYS A 157 -43.92 -28.21 2.21
N THR A 158 -44.35 -29.13 3.06
CA THR A 158 -45.75 -29.58 3.11
C THR A 158 -46.71 -28.45 3.49
N GLN A 159 -46.38 -27.60 4.46
CA GLN A 159 -47.23 -26.46 4.84
C GLN A 159 -47.32 -25.40 3.73
N THR A 160 -46.22 -25.13 3.04
CA THR A 160 -46.17 -24.23 1.88
C THR A 160 -46.97 -24.82 0.72
N ASP A 161 -46.76 -26.10 0.39
CA ASP A 161 -47.49 -26.80 -0.67
C ASP A 161 -49.00 -26.83 -0.37
N LEU A 162 -49.40 -27.09 0.88
CA LEU A 162 -50.80 -27.06 1.31
C LEU A 162 -51.40 -25.64 1.24
N SER A 163 -50.61 -24.62 1.60
CA SER A 163 -51.02 -23.22 1.52
C SER A 163 -51.12 -22.71 0.07
N LEU A 164 -50.30 -23.25 -0.83
CA LEU A 164 -50.32 -22.97 -2.26
C LEU A 164 -51.37 -23.78 -3.02
N LEU A 165 -51.86 -24.90 -2.47
CA LEU A 165 -52.89 -25.74 -3.11
C LEU A 165 -54.21 -25.01 -3.38
N GLN A 166 -54.48 -23.95 -2.62
CA GLN A 166 -55.66 -23.07 -2.79
C GLN A 166 -55.33 -21.74 -3.47
N LYS A 167 -54.10 -21.58 -3.98
CA LYS A 167 -53.65 -20.39 -4.68
C LYS A 167 -53.56 -20.70 -6.18
N ARG A 168 -53.84 -19.69 -6.99
CA ARG A 168 -53.67 -19.74 -8.46
C ARG A 168 -52.41 -18.99 -8.86
N ASP A 169 -51.88 -19.31 -10.03
CA ASP A 169 -50.81 -18.55 -10.67
C ASP A 169 -51.29 -17.15 -11.08
N THR A 170 -50.34 -16.21 -11.27
CA THR A 170 -50.60 -14.78 -11.56
C THR A 170 -51.09 -14.50 -12.98
N THR A 171 -51.35 -15.54 -13.76
CA THR A 171 -51.93 -15.40 -15.10
C THR A 171 -53.36 -14.86 -15.02
N PRO A 172 -53.81 -14.11 -16.05
CA PRO A 172 -55.20 -13.66 -16.13
C PRO A 172 -56.20 -14.80 -15.90
N ILE A 173 -57.27 -14.51 -15.17
CA ILE A 173 -58.32 -15.49 -14.87
C ILE A 173 -59.15 -15.74 -16.13
N PRO A 174 -59.19 -16.96 -16.70
CA PRO A 174 -60.08 -17.25 -17.81
C PRO A 174 -61.54 -17.23 -17.33
N ALA A 175 -62.45 -16.73 -18.18
CA ALA A 175 -63.86 -16.55 -17.81
C ALA A 175 -64.55 -17.85 -17.34
N THR A 176 -64.10 -19.01 -17.80
CA THR A 176 -64.61 -20.34 -17.39
C THR A 176 -64.38 -20.68 -15.92
N GLU A 177 -63.46 -19.99 -15.24
CA GLU A 177 -63.14 -20.21 -13.82
C GLU A 177 -63.89 -19.26 -12.88
N VAL A 178 -64.64 -18.30 -13.42
CA VAL A 178 -65.37 -17.32 -12.62
C VAL A 178 -66.84 -17.75 -12.54
N THR A 179 -67.33 -17.94 -11.31
CA THR A 179 -68.74 -18.25 -11.06
C THR A 179 -69.58 -16.99 -11.23
N GLU A 180 -70.59 -17.04 -12.09
CA GLU A 180 -71.53 -15.95 -12.32
C GLU A 180 -72.55 -15.84 -11.17
N ASP A 181 -73.02 -14.63 -10.89
CA ASP A 181 -74.11 -14.38 -9.96
C ASP A 181 -75.28 -13.63 -10.63
N VAL A 182 -76.34 -13.36 -9.86
CA VAL A 182 -77.58 -12.74 -10.38
C VAL A 182 -77.36 -11.33 -10.95
N ASN A 183 -76.29 -10.64 -10.56
CA ASN A 183 -75.95 -9.29 -10.99
C ASN A 183 -74.69 -9.22 -11.88
N HIS A 184 -73.94 -10.31 -12.02
CA HIS A 184 -72.68 -10.35 -12.79
C HIS A 184 -72.59 -11.62 -13.65
N ARG A 185 -72.75 -11.47 -14.97
CA ARG A 185 -72.64 -12.55 -15.97
C ARG A 185 -71.65 -12.19 -17.07
N PHE A 186 -70.92 -13.18 -17.58
CA PHE A 186 -70.13 -13.01 -18.80
C PHE A 186 -71.06 -13.06 -20.01
N VAL A 187 -70.66 -12.34 -21.05
CA VAL A 187 -71.45 -12.16 -22.26
C VAL A 187 -70.56 -12.41 -23.45
N SER A 188 -70.94 -13.37 -24.29
CA SER A 188 -70.22 -13.63 -25.53
C SER A 188 -70.45 -12.53 -26.55
N ASP A 189 -69.56 -12.40 -27.52
CA ASP A 189 -69.76 -11.46 -28.63
C ASP A 189 -70.99 -11.82 -29.46
N ALA A 190 -71.41 -13.09 -29.50
CA ALA A 190 -72.66 -13.53 -30.13
C ALA A 190 -73.90 -13.06 -29.36
N GLU A 191 -73.90 -13.16 -28.03
CA GLU A 191 -74.98 -12.65 -27.17
C GLU A 191 -75.03 -11.12 -27.22
N LYS A 192 -73.88 -10.43 -27.17
CA LYS A 192 -73.81 -8.98 -27.40
C LYS A 192 -74.33 -8.61 -28.79
N ASN A 193 -74.02 -9.40 -29.82
CA ASN A 193 -74.58 -9.18 -31.14
C ASN A 193 -76.09 -9.38 -31.15
N GLN A 194 -76.65 -10.33 -30.40
CA GLN A 194 -78.11 -10.45 -30.21
C GLN A 194 -78.72 -9.38 -29.32
N TRP A 195 -77.96 -8.64 -28.50
CA TRP A 195 -78.51 -7.52 -27.73
C TRP A 195 -78.44 -6.20 -28.48
N ASN A 196 -77.36 -6.01 -29.23
CA ASN A 196 -77.12 -4.83 -30.05
C ASN A 196 -77.81 -4.94 -31.42
N ASN A 197 -77.95 -6.16 -31.92
CA ASN A 197 -78.74 -6.55 -33.09
C ASN A 197 -79.69 -7.69 -32.67
N PRO A 198 -80.66 -7.41 -31.78
CA PRO A 198 -81.69 -8.40 -31.49
C PRO A 198 -82.31 -8.82 -32.79
N ASP A 199 -82.54 -10.14 -32.91
CA ASP A 199 -83.46 -10.64 -33.93
C ASP A 199 -84.64 -9.68 -33.90
N PRO A 200 -84.93 -8.98 -35.02
CA PRO A 200 -85.95 -7.95 -35.02
C PRO A 200 -87.18 -8.56 -34.36
N PRO A 201 -87.90 -7.84 -33.46
CA PRO A 201 -89.18 -8.34 -33.01
C PRO A 201 -89.93 -8.65 -34.29
N LYS A 202 -90.23 -9.94 -34.55
CA LYS A 202 -90.70 -10.44 -35.86
C LYS A 202 -91.51 -9.32 -36.49
N TRP A 203 -90.95 -8.57 -37.44
CA TRP A 203 -91.50 -7.25 -37.82
C TRP A 203 -92.95 -7.41 -38.34
N LEU A 204 -93.32 -8.64 -38.69
CA LEU A 204 -94.64 -9.12 -39.07
C LEU A 204 -95.65 -9.33 -37.91
N ALA A 205 -95.25 -9.30 -36.64
CA ALA A 205 -96.11 -9.56 -35.47
C ALA A 205 -96.68 -8.29 -34.80
N ILE A 206 -96.30 -7.11 -35.25
CA ILE A 206 -96.79 -5.82 -34.74
C ILE A 206 -97.79 -5.24 -35.74
N GLN A 207 -99.06 -5.17 -35.35
CA GLN A 207 -100.09 -4.48 -36.14
C GLN A 207 -100.14 -2.98 -35.78
N ASN A 208 -100.46 -2.13 -36.77
CA ASN A 208 -100.61 -0.66 -36.68
C ASN A 208 -99.33 0.19 -36.48
N LYS A 209 -98.24 -0.08 -37.21
CA LYS A 209 -97.03 0.77 -37.16
C LYS A 209 -96.94 1.82 -38.30
N PRO A 210 -96.34 3.01 -38.06
CA PRO A 210 -96.15 4.06 -39.07
C PRO A 210 -95.19 3.65 -40.19
N ALA A 211 -95.38 4.21 -41.39
CA ALA A 211 -94.65 3.83 -42.60
C ALA A 211 -93.20 4.36 -42.70
N THR A 212 -92.79 5.30 -41.85
CA THR A 212 -91.44 5.88 -41.84
C THR A 212 -91.03 6.28 -40.43
N PHE A 213 -89.79 5.96 -40.05
CA PHE A 213 -89.11 6.44 -38.86
C PHE A 213 -87.86 7.21 -39.32
N PRO A 214 -87.92 8.54 -39.53
CA PRO A 214 -86.73 9.34 -39.75
C PRO A 214 -85.92 9.35 -38.44
N PRO A 215 -84.59 9.15 -38.45
CA PRO A 215 -83.81 9.34 -37.26
C PRO A 215 -83.88 10.82 -36.84
N ASP A 216 -84.03 11.06 -35.54
CA ASP A 216 -83.85 12.41 -35.00
C ASP A 216 -82.43 12.90 -35.32
N SER A 217 -82.32 14.19 -35.62
CA SER A 217 -81.05 14.89 -35.75
C SER A 217 -80.21 14.66 -34.50
N HIS A 218 -79.09 13.95 -34.62
CA HIS A 218 -78.06 13.90 -33.59
C HIS A 218 -76.95 14.88 -33.95
N ASP A 219 -76.43 15.60 -32.96
CA ASP A 219 -75.27 16.45 -33.15
C ASP A 219 -73.98 15.67 -32.89
N HIS A 220 -72.98 15.92 -33.74
CA HIS A 220 -71.59 15.70 -33.36
C HIS A 220 -71.10 17.00 -32.72
N ASP A 221 -71.56 17.30 -31.50
CA ASP A 221 -71.13 18.51 -30.81
C ASP A 221 -69.71 18.38 -30.23
N SER A 222 -69.23 19.47 -29.65
CA SER A 222 -67.90 19.62 -29.06
C SER A 222 -67.62 18.76 -27.82
N ARG A 223 -68.55 17.89 -27.38
CA ARG A 223 -68.33 16.97 -26.25
C ARG A 223 -67.48 15.75 -26.62
N TYR A 224 -67.27 15.49 -27.91
CA TYR A 224 -66.49 14.35 -28.39
C TYR A 224 -65.35 14.80 -29.30
N TYR A 225 -64.14 14.29 -29.04
CA TYR A 225 -63.03 14.48 -29.97
C TYR A 225 -63.23 13.61 -31.20
N THR A 226 -63.05 14.19 -32.37
CA THR A 226 -62.87 13.44 -33.61
C THR A 226 -61.59 12.60 -33.54
N LYS A 227 -61.50 11.56 -34.38
CA LYS A 227 -60.29 10.73 -34.48
C LYS A 227 -59.04 11.58 -34.72
N SER A 228 -59.13 12.57 -35.59
CA SER A 228 -58.01 13.46 -35.91
C SER A 228 -57.55 14.30 -34.70
N GLU A 229 -58.49 14.76 -33.87
CA GLU A 229 -58.17 15.52 -32.66
C GLU A 229 -57.52 14.63 -31.59
N SER A 230 -57.98 13.38 -31.45
CA SER A 230 -57.39 12.40 -30.55
C SER A 230 -55.98 11.99 -30.99
N ASP A 231 -55.78 11.72 -32.28
CA ASP A 231 -54.46 11.39 -32.84
C ASP A 231 -53.48 12.57 -32.66
N THR A 232 -53.96 13.80 -32.85
CA THR A 232 -53.16 15.02 -32.63
C THR A 232 -52.79 15.18 -31.17
N ALA A 233 -53.74 15.00 -30.25
CA ALA A 233 -53.51 15.10 -28.81
C ALA A 233 -52.52 14.03 -28.29
N LEU A 234 -52.52 12.84 -28.89
CA LEU A 234 -51.62 11.74 -28.54
C LEU A 234 -50.24 11.85 -29.19
N SER A 235 -50.11 12.54 -30.33
CA SER A 235 -48.82 12.70 -31.03
C SER A 235 -47.72 13.36 -30.19
N GLN A 236 -48.10 14.17 -29.20
CA GLN A 236 -47.19 14.86 -28.28
C GLN A 236 -47.01 14.11 -26.94
N LYS A 237 -47.62 12.93 -26.78
CA LYS A 237 -47.49 12.12 -25.58
C LYS A 237 -46.42 11.05 -25.79
N ARG A 238 -45.62 10.79 -24.76
CA ARG A 238 -44.58 9.76 -24.76
C ARG A 238 -45.15 8.42 -24.26
N ASN A 239 -44.64 7.31 -24.80
CA ASN A 239 -44.91 5.97 -24.28
C ASN A 239 -44.22 5.73 -22.94
N ILE A 240 -44.96 5.19 -21.96
CA ILE A 240 -44.46 4.90 -20.61
C ILE A 240 -43.40 3.78 -20.55
N SER A 241 -43.27 2.99 -21.62
CA SER A 241 -42.32 1.88 -21.72
C SER A 241 -40.91 2.30 -22.17
N THR A 242 -40.73 3.55 -22.59
CA THR A 242 -39.43 4.10 -23.01
C THR A 242 -38.89 5.04 -21.93
N PRO A 243 -37.77 4.71 -21.26
CA PRO A 243 -37.10 5.61 -20.33
C PRO A 243 -36.75 6.95 -20.97
N ILE A 244 -36.74 8.02 -20.17
CA ILE A 244 -36.37 9.35 -20.64
C ILE A 244 -34.83 9.44 -20.68
N PRO A 245 -34.21 9.62 -21.86
CA PRO A 245 -32.77 9.85 -21.94
C PRO A 245 -32.38 11.19 -21.31
N ALA A 246 -31.19 11.26 -20.69
CA ALA A 246 -30.71 12.46 -19.99
C ALA A 246 -30.66 13.72 -20.87
N THR A 247 -30.48 13.56 -22.19
CA THR A 247 -30.45 14.66 -23.17
C THR A 247 -31.77 15.40 -23.32
N GLU A 248 -32.88 14.80 -22.88
CA GLU A 248 -34.22 15.38 -22.98
C GLU A 248 -34.71 15.96 -21.65
N VAL A 249 -33.91 15.83 -20.59
CA VAL A 249 -34.21 16.39 -19.27
C VAL A 249 -33.54 17.75 -19.17
N ILE A 250 -34.36 18.79 -18.96
CA ILE A 250 -33.87 20.15 -18.72
C ILE A 250 -33.43 20.26 -17.26
N GLU A 251 -32.17 20.64 -17.04
CA GLU A 251 -31.62 20.88 -15.70
C GLU A 251 -32.13 22.21 -15.12
N ASP A 252 -32.23 22.27 -13.79
CA ASP A 252 -32.52 23.50 -13.06
C ASP A 252 -31.41 23.82 -12.04
N VAL A 253 -31.59 24.91 -11.28
CA VAL A 253 -30.57 25.38 -10.31
C VAL A 253 -30.32 24.37 -9.17
N ASN A 254 -31.29 23.48 -8.89
CA ASN A 254 -31.24 22.50 -7.81
C ASN A 254 -31.06 21.06 -8.30
N HIS A 255 -31.23 20.79 -9.60
CA HIS A 255 -31.16 19.44 -10.18
C HIS A 255 -30.32 19.43 -11.46
N ARG A 256 -29.12 18.85 -11.36
CA ARG A 256 -28.15 18.71 -12.45
C ARG A 256 -27.65 17.27 -12.52
N PHE A 257 -27.32 16.80 -13.72
CA PHE A 257 -26.58 15.57 -13.92
C PHE A 257 -25.10 15.80 -13.58
N VAL A 258 -24.45 14.76 -13.07
CA VAL A 258 -23.03 14.81 -12.70
C VAL A 258 -22.32 13.63 -13.34
N SER A 259 -21.18 13.90 -13.99
CA SER A 259 -20.34 12.87 -14.58
C SER A 259 -19.51 12.11 -13.54
N ASP A 260 -19.01 10.93 -13.91
CA ASP A 260 -18.10 10.17 -13.05
C ASP A 260 -16.77 10.90 -12.81
N VAL A 261 -16.33 11.74 -13.76
CA VAL A 261 -15.12 12.57 -13.63
C VAL A 261 -15.31 13.68 -12.59
N GLU A 262 -16.45 14.36 -12.60
CA GLU A 262 -16.79 15.37 -11.61
C GLU A 262 -16.94 14.75 -10.22
N LYS A 263 -17.60 13.59 -10.11
CA LYS A 263 -17.70 12.82 -8.85
C LYS A 263 -16.32 12.41 -8.32
N ALA A 264 -15.42 11.95 -9.19
CA ALA A 264 -14.05 11.60 -8.79
C ALA A 264 -13.27 12.82 -8.27
N THR A 265 -13.46 13.99 -8.88
CA THR A 265 -12.82 15.24 -8.47
C THR A 265 -13.30 15.72 -7.10
N TRP A 266 -14.61 15.62 -6.83
CA TRP A 266 -15.18 15.94 -5.52
C TRP A 266 -14.73 14.95 -4.44
N ASN A 267 -14.76 13.66 -4.75
CA ASN A 267 -14.29 12.61 -3.85
C ASN A 267 -12.78 12.70 -3.55
N GLY A 268 -12.00 13.35 -4.42
CA GLY A 268 -10.58 13.65 -4.22
C GLY A 268 -10.28 14.86 -3.29
N GLY A 269 -11.27 15.38 -2.58
CA GLY A 269 -11.08 16.50 -1.65
C GLY A 269 -11.29 17.88 -2.29
N GLY A 270 -11.99 17.95 -3.43
CA GLY A 270 -12.47 19.20 -4.01
C GLY A 270 -11.37 20.11 -4.54
N GLY A 271 -10.83 19.82 -5.71
CA GLY A 271 -10.13 20.80 -6.58
C GLY A 271 -8.87 21.50 -6.03
N PHE A 272 -8.43 21.22 -4.79
CA PHE A 272 -7.21 21.83 -4.25
C PHE A 272 -5.97 21.07 -4.73
N SER A 273 -5.16 21.70 -5.59
CA SER A 273 -3.87 21.19 -6.06
C SER A 273 -2.76 21.20 -4.99
N ILE A 274 -3.10 21.46 -3.73
CA ILE A 274 -2.16 21.50 -2.59
C ILE A 274 -2.07 20.10 -1.99
N PRO A 275 -0.93 19.42 -1.87
CA PRO A 275 -0.87 18.08 -1.28
C PRO A 275 -1.24 18.06 0.22
N LEU A 276 -1.66 16.90 0.74
CA LEU A 276 -1.91 16.71 2.18
C LEU A 276 -0.67 17.08 3.00
N GLY A 277 -0.87 17.78 4.11
CA GLY A 277 0.22 18.32 4.94
C GLY A 277 0.88 19.57 4.35
N GLY A 278 0.49 20.01 3.14
CA GLY A 278 0.92 21.28 2.56
C GLY A 278 0.40 22.46 3.39
N ILE A 279 1.26 23.45 3.62
CA ILE A 279 0.94 24.65 4.40
C ILE A 279 0.99 25.86 3.46
N LEU A 280 -0.05 26.68 3.52
CA LEU A 280 -0.13 27.92 2.76
C LEU A 280 -0.55 29.09 3.64
N GLU A 281 -0.20 30.28 3.17
CA GLU A 281 -0.70 31.54 3.73
C GLU A 281 -2.17 31.72 3.35
N ASP A 282 -2.99 32.14 4.32
CA ASP A 282 -4.40 32.46 4.15
C ASP A 282 -4.73 33.80 4.83
N PRO A 283 -4.20 34.93 4.32
CA PRO A 283 -4.35 36.23 4.96
C PRO A 283 -5.81 36.70 5.05
N LEU A 284 -6.70 36.17 4.20
CA LEU A 284 -8.11 36.52 4.13
C LEU A 284 -9.04 35.48 4.78
N ASP A 285 -8.49 34.41 5.36
CA ASP A 285 -9.26 33.35 6.04
C ASP A 285 -10.30 32.67 5.13
N GLN A 286 -9.95 32.44 3.86
CA GLN A 286 -10.86 31.91 2.85
C GLN A 286 -10.79 30.40 2.69
N LEU A 287 -9.73 29.74 3.20
CA LEU A 287 -9.61 28.30 3.09
C LEU A 287 -10.60 27.60 4.02
N PRO A 288 -11.38 26.64 3.49
CA PRO A 288 -12.44 26.00 4.25
C PRO A 288 -11.87 25.16 5.39
N SER A 289 -12.40 25.36 6.59
CA SER A 289 -11.93 24.69 7.81
C SER A 289 -12.17 23.18 7.83
N SER A 290 -12.96 22.65 6.89
CA SER A 290 -13.13 21.22 6.64
C SER A 290 -11.84 20.60 6.08
N ASN A 291 -11.19 21.28 5.13
CA ASN A 291 -10.02 20.78 4.42
C ASN A 291 -8.70 21.34 4.96
N PHE A 292 -8.77 22.46 5.69
CA PHE A 292 -7.61 23.16 6.19
C PHE A 292 -7.74 23.47 7.69
N LYS A 293 -6.63 23.44 8.42
CA LYS A 293 -6.57 23.78 9.85
C LYS A 293 -5.47 24.79 10.12
N GLU A 294 -5.70 25.70 11.06
CA GLU A 294 -4.67 26.62 11.54
C GLU A 294 -3.46 25.85 12.07
N THR A 295 -2.26 26.30 11.74
CA THR A 295 -1.02 25.73 12.27
C THR A 295 -0.69 26.35 13.63
N ASN A 296 -1.48 25.99 14.65
CA ASN A 296 -1.41 26.51 16.02
C ASN A 296 -1.24 25.40 17.07
N GLY A 297 -0.77 24.22 16.66
CA GLY A 297 -0.58 23.09 17.58
C GLY A 297 -1.88 22.40 18.02
N GLN A 298 -3.05 22.79 17.51
CA GLN A 298 -4.33 22.18 17.91
C GLN A 298 -4.37 20.67 17.67
N ALA A 299 -5.07 19.95 18.55
CA ALA A 299 -5.33 18.53 18.39
C ALA A 299 -6.54 18.30 17.46
N ILE A 300 -6.36 17.46 16.43
CA ILE A 300 -7.41 17.08 15.47
C ILE A 300 -7.63 15.56 15.49
N SER A 301 -8.81 15.12 15.03
CA SER A 301 -9.23 13.71 15.09
C SER A 301 -8.43 12.82 14.13
N ARG A 302 -7.87 11.71 14.65
CA ARG A 302 -7.20 10.70 13.81
C ARG A 302 -8.17 9.96 12.89
N SER A 303 -9.42 9.75 13.32
CA SER A 303 -10.41 9.04 12.49
C SER A 303 -10.94 9.93 11.36
N ALA A 304 -11.18 11.21 11.63
CA ALA A 304 -11.64 12.16 10.62
C ALA A 304 -10.55 12.48 9.60
N PHE A 305 -9.28 12.56 10.02
CA PHE A 305 -8.13 12.94 9.19
C PHE A 305 -7.13 11.79 9.03
N SER A 306 -7.65 10.58 8.82
CA SER A 306 -6.88 9.33 8.84
C SER A 306 -5.82 9.25 7.74
N THR A 307 -6.10 9.80 6.56
CA THR A 307 -5.15 9.84 5.44
C THR A 307 -3.91 10.68 5.78
N LEU A 308 -4.10 11.88 6.36
CA LEU A 308 -2.99 12.71 6.82
C LEU A 308 -2.25 12.04 7.98
N TRP A 309 -2.98 11.48 8.95
CA TRP A 309 -2.35 10.77 10.06
C TRP A 309 -1.45 9.63 9.56
N ASN A 310 -1.96 8.77 8.67
CA ASN A 310 -1.19 7.68 8.07
C ASN A 310 -0.02 8.17 7.21
N LEU A 311 -0.11 9.36 6.62
CA LEU A 311 1.01 9.97 5.89
C LEU A 311 2.18 10.30 6.81
N VAL A 312 1.92 10.89 7.98
CA VAL A 312 2.96 11.34 8.92
C VAL A 312 3.39 10.29 9.95
N ARG A 313 2.57 9.27 10.21
CA ARG A 313 2.84 8.24 11.23
C ARG A 313 3.39 6.95 10.63
N ARG A 314 4.25 6.26 11.38
CA ARG A 314 4.71 4.88 11.10
C ARG A 314 4.64 4.06 12.38
N THR A 315 4.63 2.75 12.23
CA THR A 315 4.61 1.82 13.36
C THR A 315 5.96 1.12 13.48
N VAL A 316 6.58 1.28 14.63
CA VAL A 316 7.76 0.52 15.06
C VAL A 316 7.31 -0.88 15.43
N THR A 317 7.80 -1.88 14.70
CA THR A 317 7.46 -3.28 14.93
C THR A 317 8.30 -3.89 16.05
N SER A 318 9.58 -3.54 16.11
CA SER A 318 10.51 -4.00 17.13
C SER A 318 11.77 -3.13 17.16
N ILE A 319 12.53 -3.26 18.24
CA ILE A 319 13.91 -2.77 18.33
C ILE A 319 14.83 -3.98 18.47
N VAL A 320 16.01 -3.92 17.85
CA VAL A 320 17.08 -4.90 17.95
C VAL A 320 18.24 -4.28 18.73
N PRO A 321 18.30 -4.45 20.06
CA PRO A 321 19.33 -3.86 20.92
C PRO A 321 20.75 -4.20 20.50
N ALA A 322 20.99 -5.43 20.05
CA ALA A 322 22.33 -5.89 19.67
C ALA A 322 22.98 -5.10 18.52
N THR A 323 22.17 -4.39 17.73
CA THR A 323 22.61 -3.62 16.56
C THR A 323 22.08 -2.18 16.57
N ASP A 324 21.45 -1.74 17.66
CA ASP A 324 20.78 -0.44 17.79
C ASP A 324 19.77 -0.12 16.68
N ARG A 325 19.15 -1.16 16.08
CA ARG A 325 18.26 -0.99 14.93
C ARG A 325 16.81 -0.94 15.34
N ILE A 326 16.06 -0.05 14.70
CA ILE A 326 14.62 0.12 14.89
C ILE A 326 13.94 -0.36 13.61
N ASN A 327 13.12 -1.40 13.72
CA ASN A 327 12.43 -2.00 12.59
C ASN A 327 11.13 -1.25 12.29
N VAL A 328 11.04 -0.71 11.08
CA VAL A 328 9.87 -0.01 10.53
C VAL A 328 9.79 -0.32 9.05
N SER A 329 8.88 -1.19 8.63
CA SER A 329 8.80 -1.63 7.24
C SER A 329 8.52 -0.46 6.28
N ALA A 330 9.26 -0.40 5.17
CA ALA A 330 9.10 0.60 4.12
C ALA A 330 8.95 2.05 4.64
N HIS A 331 9.81 2.45 5.60
CA HIS A 331 9.64 3.70 6.33
C HIS A 331 9.85 4.96 5.46
N GLY A 332 10.68 4.87 4.41
CA GLY A 332 10.94 5.98 3.47
C GLY A 332 11.72 7.16 4.09
N LEU A 333 12.52 6.90 5.12
CA LEU A 333 13.28 7.91 5.87
C LEU A 333 14.68 8.06 5.27
N THR A 334 15.24 9.25 5.38
CA THR A 334 16.58 9.59 4.88
C THR A 334 17.57 9.91 6.01
N GLU A 335 18.87 9.80 5.72
CA GLU A 335 19.93 10.13 6.68
C GLU A 335 19.77 11.56 7.21
N GLY A 336 19.82 11.73 8.52
CA GLY A 336 19.69 13.04 9.19
C GLY A 336 18.26 13.57 9.28
N GLN A 337 17.25 12.85 8.80
CA GLN A 337 15.85 13.25 8.96
C GLN A 337 15.45 13.25 10.44
N LEU A 338 14.65 14.24 10.85
CA LEU A 338 14.08 14.31 12.19
C LEU A 338 12.86 13.40 12.33
N ILE A 339 12.82 12.65 13.42
CA ILE A 339 11.70 11.80 13.81
C ILE A 339 11.42 11.94 15.31
N LYS A 340 10.25 11.49 15.74
CA LYS A 340 9.83 11.53 17.15
C LYS A 340 9.00 10.28 17.47
N PHE A 341 9.22 9.69 18.65
CA PHE A 341 8.51 8.50 19.11
C PHE A 341 7.39 8.85 20.09
N GLY A 342 6.30 8.08 20.04
CA GLY A 342 5.15 8.21 20.94
C GLY A 342 5.28 7.37 22.22
N PHE A 343 6.41 6.71 22.43
CA PHE A 343 6.65 5.79 23.54
C PHE A 343 8.04 5.99 24.16
N THR A 344 8.19 5.54 25.41
CA THR A 344 9.45 5.54 26.16
C THR A 344 9.82 4.09 26.50
N GLY A 345 11.08 3.73 26.33
CA GLY A 345 11.59 2.38 26.61
C GLY A 345 12.75 2.02 25.67
N GLY A 346 13.56 1.03 26.06
CA GLY A 346 14.65 0.52 25.20
C GLY A 346 15.70 1.56 24.80
N GLY A 347 15.93 2.60 25.60
CA GLY A 347 16.84 3.71 25.28
C GLY A 347 16.18 4.89 24.54
N ILE A 348 14.89 4.79 24.23
CA ILE A 348 14.09 5.87 23.61
C ILE A 348 13.31 6.63 24.69
N THR A 349 13.29 7.95 24.57
CA THR A 349 12.45 8.86 25.35
C THR A 349 11.35 9.42 24.46
N ALA A 350 10.08 9.24 24.86
CA ALA A 350 8.94 9.78 24.13
C ALA A 350 9.07 11.30 23.91
N LEU A 351 8.49 11.78 22.81
CA LEU A 351 8.42 13.20 22.43
C LEU A 351 9.78 13.89 22.21
N THR A 352 10.88 13.16 22.31
CA THR A 352 12.22 13.65 21.99
C THR A 352 12.47 13.56 20.49
N ASN A 353 13.08 14.60 19.94
CA ASN A 353 13.49 14.64 18.53
C ASN A 353 14.79 13.83 18.36
N TYR A 354 14.78 12.90 17.42
CA TYR A 354 15.95 12.09 17.04
C TYR A 354 16.26 12.27 15.56
N TYR A 355 17.53 12.11 15.22
CA TYR A 355 18.03 12.10 13.84
C TYR A 355 18.16 10.66 13.36
N VAL A 356 17.59 10.35 12.20
CA VAL A 356 17.74 9.05 11.53
C VAL A 356 19.18 8.86 11.10
N ARG A 357 19.72 7.66 11.34
CA ARG A 357 21.09 7.25 10.99
C ARG A 357 21.08 5.89 10.29
N ASN A 358 21.94 5.74 9.29
CA ASN A 358 22.17 4.52 8.55
C ASN A 358 20.88 3.83 8.04
N PRO A 359 19.89 4.56 7.49
CA PRO A 359 18.62 3.97 7.10
C PRO A 359 18.79 2.92 6.00
N THR A 360 18.02 1.85 6.09
CA THR A 360 17.75 0.91 5.01
C THR A 360 16.32 1.12 4.52
N THR A 361 15.74 0.14 3.83
CA THR A 361 14.31 0.17 3.49
C THR A 361 13.42 -0.09 4.69
N ASN A 362 13.88 -0.92 5.64
CA ASN A 362 13.03 -1.51 6.68
C ASN A 362 13.53 -1.27 8.11
N ASP A 363 14.71 -0.67 8.26
CA ASP A 363 15.27 -0.34 9.56
C ASP A 363 16.17 0.90 9.51
N PHE A 364 16.43 1.46 10.68
CA PHE A 364 17.37 2.55 10.85
C PHE A 364 17.92 2.57 12.28
N GLN A 365 18.96 3.34 12.50
CA GLN A 365 19.49 3.70 13.81
C GLN A 365 19.16 5.17 14.10
N ILE A 366 19.36 5.64 15.33
CA ILE A 366 19.04 7.01 15.71
C ILE A 366 20.20 7.70 16.42
N SER A 367 20.24 9.04 16.36
CA SER A 367 21.15 9.89 17.13
C SER A 367 20.39 11.06 17.78
N THR A 368 20.96 11.65 18.83
CA THR A 368 20.44 12.86 19.48
C THR A 368 20.96 14.16 18.86
N SER A 369 21.91 14.08 17.92
CA SER A 369 22.40 15.24 17.17
C SER A 369 22.73 14.89 15.72
N THR A 370 22.88 15.91 14.87
CA THR A 370 23.16 15.76 13.44
C THR A 370 24.49 15.06 13.16
N THR A 371 25.46 15.16 14.07
CA THR A 371 26.81 14.57 13.96
C THR A 371 27.15 13.61 15.12
N GLY A 372 26.19 13.30 15.97
CA GLY A 372 26.37 12.46 17.14
C GLY A 372 26.49 10.98 16.81
N GLY A 373 27.00 10.21 17.78
CA GLY A 373 26.99 8.74 17.71
C GLY A 373 25.57 8.17 17.71
N VAL A 374 25.47 6.88 17.37
CA VAL A 374 24.23 6.13 17.47
C VAL A 374 23.82 5.99 18.94
N VAL A 375 22.52 6.14 19.22
CA VAL A 375 21.96 5.90 20.56
C VAL A 375 21.98 4.40 20.85
N ASN A 376 22.54 4.03 22.01
CA ASN A 376 22.52 2.67 22.53
C ASN A 376 21.09 2.27 22.92
N LEU A 377 20.52 1.29 22.22
CA LEU A 377 19.17 0.77 22.46
C LEU A 377 19.26 -0.46 23.36
N THR A 378 18.44 -0.50 24.41
CA THR A 378 18.64 -1.44 25.53
C THR A 378 17.62 -2.57 25.61
N ALA A 379 16.48 -2.45 24.93
CA ALA A 379 15.42 -3.45 24.92
C ALA A 379 14.53 -3.31 23.67
N SER A 380 13.89 -4.40 23.24
CA SER A 380 12.88 -4.33 22.18
C SER A 380 11.69 -3.45 22.63
N GLN A 381 11.14 -2.66 21.72
CA GLN A 381 9.93 -1.86 21.91
C GLN A 381 9.09 -1.86 20.63
N SER A 382 7.80 -1.61 20.77
CA SER A 382 6.87 -1.38 19.66
C SER A 382 6.02 -0.15 19.95
N GLY A 383 5.59 0.57 18.92
CA GLY A 383 4.71 1.71 19.09
C GLY A 383 4.68 2.63 17.88
N ASP A 384 3.99 3.76 18.01
CA ASP A 384 3.91 4.75 16.92
C ASP A 384 5.12 5.69 16.94
N MET A 385 5.52 6.10 15.74
CA MET A 385 6.46 7.20 15.49
C MET A 385 5.88 8.15 14.45
N ILE A 386 6.38 9.39 14.43
CA ILE A 386 6.08 10.37 13.37
C ILE A 386 7.34 10.74 12.61
N THR A 387 7.18 10.94 11.30
CA THR A 387 8.26 11.22 10.35
C THR A 387 8.47 12.71 10.07
N ASN A 388 7.54 13.54 10.57
CA ASN A 388 7.67 15.00 10.63
C ASN A 388 7.39 15.44 12.07
N VAL A 389 8.42 15.99 12.71
CA VAL A 389 8.40 16.33 14.14
C VAL A 389 7.62 17.60 14.47
N GLU A 390 7.15 18.35 13.48
CA GLU A 390 6.22 19.46 13.68
C GLU A 390 4.84 18.96 14.15
N TYR A 391 4.47 17.73 13.79
CA TYR A 391 3.25 17.10 14.29
C TYR A 391 3.45 16.54 15.71
N GLY A 392 2.34 16.30 16.40
CA GLY A 392 2.33 15.72 17.74
C GLY A 392 1.38 14.52 17.86
N PHE A 393 1.54 13.72 18.91
CA PHE A 393 0.73 12.52 19.13
C PHE A 393 -0.66 12.80 19.73
N GLY A 394 -1.02 14.06 19.97
CA GLY A 394 -2.31 14.44 20.56
C GLY A 394 -2.45 13.87 21.97
N ASN A 395 -3.62 13.30 22.25
CA ASN A 395 -3.88 12.58 23.49
C ASN A 395 -3.30 11.16 23.52
N GLY A 396 -2.49 10.78 22.53
CA GLY A 396 -1.87 9.46 22.43
C GLY A 396 -2.76 8.37 21.81
N SER A 397 -4.06 8.62 21.58
CA SER A 397 -4.99 7.58 21.11
C SER A 397 -5.90 8.04 19.97
N THR A 398 -6.72 9.07 20.18
CA THR A 398 -7.78 9.47 19.24
C THR A 398 -7.47 10.76 18.47
N THR A 399 -6.48 11.53 18.90
CA THR A 399 -6.10 12.80 18.26
C THR A 399 -4.62 12.85 17.90
N PHE A 400 -4.25 13.81 17.04
CA PHE A 400 -2.86 14.19 16.77
C PHE A 400 -2.80 15.71 16.61
N ASN A 401 -1.65 16.33 16.91
CA ASN A 401 -1.47 17.77 16.78
C ASN A 401 -0.98 18.13 15.39
N VAL A 402 -1.57 19.16 14.80
CA VAL A 402 -1.01 19.84 13.61
C VAL A 402 0.22 20.68 14.00
N PRO A 403 1.05 21.12 13.04
CA PRO A 403 2.17 22.02 13.30
C PRO A 403 1.73 23.28 14.05
N ASP A 404 2.65 23.82 14.86
CA ASP A 404 2.52 25.17 15.41
C ASP A 404 3.56 26.07 14.74
N ARG A 405 3.09 27.07 14.00
CA ARG A 405 3.93 28.04 13.29
C ARG A 405 3.61 29.49 13.66
N GLN A 406 2.89 29.70 14.76
CA GLN A 406 2.59 31.05 15.20
C GLN A 406 3.86 31.76 15.68
N GLY A 407 4.10 32.97 15.17
CA GLY A 407 5.22 33.82 15.60
C GLY A 407 6.61 33.37 15.14
N ILE A 408 6.74 32.34 14.29
CA ILE A 408 8.04 31.85 13.83
C ILE A 408 8.23 32.02 12.32
N PHE A 409 9.48 32.23 11.91
CA PHE A 409 9.84 32.36 10.49
C PHE A 409 10.13 31.00 9.86
N PRO A 410 9.55 30.68 8.69
CA PRO A 410 9.96 29.51 7.94
C PRO A 410 11.33 29.73 7.30
N ARG A 411 12.14 28.67 7.27
CA ARG A 411 13.40 28.60 6.53
C ARG A 411 13.42 27.33 5.69
N GLY A 412 13.97 27.41 4.47
CA GLY A 412 14.17 26.21 3.65
C GLY A 412 15.09 25.22 4.36
N ALA A 413 14.69 23.94 4.40
CA ALA A 413 15.48 22.88 5.01
C ALA A 413 16.75 22.57 4.19
N GLY A 414 17.79 22.13 4.88
CA GLY A 414 19.09 21.73 4.33
C GLY A 414 20.09 22.87 4.19
N VAL A 415 21.29 22.48 3.72
CA VAL A 415 22.40 23.40 3.43
C VAL A 415 22.25 23.91 2.00
N HIS A 416 22.30 25.23 1.82
CA HIS A 416 22.29 25.86 0.51
C HIS A 416 23.56 25.47 -0.28
N GLY A 417 23.44 25.15 -1.57
CA GLY A 417 24.55 24.66 -2.38
C GLY A 417 25.75 25.62 -2.52
N SER A 418 25.50 26.92 -2.69
CA SER A 418 26.58 27.91 -2.96
C SER A 418 26.47 29.24 -2.21
N ARG A 419 25.32 29.55 -1.60
CA ARG A 419 25.10 30.88 -1.02
C ARG A 419 25.72 30.96 0.36
N ALA A 420 26.81 31.70 0.45
CA ALA A 420 27.50 31.98 1.69
C ALA A 420 26.70 32.94 2.60
N LYS A 421 26.78 32.73 3.91
CA LYS A 421 26.29 33.67 4.93
C LYS A 421 27.39 34.66 5.31
N THR A 422 27.00 35.77 5.94
CA THR A 422 27.91 36.87 6.31
C THR A 422 29.15 36.42 7.09
N SER A 423 29.03 35.41 7.95
CA SER A 423 30.14 34.88 8.75
C SER A 423 30.96 33.77 8.05
N GLY A 424 30.75 33.52 6.75
CA GLY A 424 31.37 32.43 6.01
C GLY A 424 30.62 31.10 6.15
N GLY A 425 30.87 30.17 5.21
CA GLY A 425 30.08 28.94 5.03
C GLY A 425 28.69 29.21 4.44
N ASN A 426 27.95 28.16 4.09
CA ASN A 426 26.64 28.32 3.45
C ASN A 426 25.50 28.46 4.48
N TYR A 427 24.37 29.00 4.02
CA TYR A 427 23.12 28.96 4.78
C TYR A 427 22.69 27.52 5.04
N ASP A 428 22.22 27.25 6.26
CA ASP A 428 21.75 25.93 6.68
C ASP A 428 20.44 26.11 7.48
N GLY A 429 19.39 25.43 7.03
CA GLY A 429 18.10 25.37 7.70
C GLY A 429 17.93 24.19 8.63
N GLY A 430 18.87 23.23 8.64
CA GLY A 430 18.68 21.94 9.27
C GLY A 430 17.65 21.08 8.53
N PRO A 431 17.36 19.87 9.03
CA PRO A 431 16.33 19.00 8.44
C PRO A 431 14.92 19.58 8.61
N VAL A 432 13.95 19.03 7.88
CA VAL A 432 12.53 19.41 8.00
C VAL A 432 12.06 19.24 9.45
N GLY A 433 11.39 20.28 9.97
CA GLY A 433 10.93 20.34 11.37
C GLY A 433 11.99 20.79 12.39
N PHE A 434 13.18 21.20 11.96
CA PHE A 434 14.20 21.74 12.85
C PHE A 434 13.76 23.10 13.44
N ALA A 435 13.70 23.17 14.77
CA ALA A 435 13.32 24.38 15.51
C ALA A 435 14.56 25.26 15.80
N GLY A 436 14.92 26.11 14.83
CA GLY A 436 15.97 27.11 15.01
C GLY A 436 15.58 28.19 16.04
N GLN A 437 16.58 28.71 16.75
CA GLN A 437 16.44 29.89 17.61
C GLN A 437 16.93 31.14 16.86
N ASP A 438 16.44 32.32 17.24
CA ASP A 438 16.97 33.59 16.77
C ASP A 438 18.45 33.74 17.19
N ARG A 439 19.24 34.43 16.35
CA ARG A 439 20.68 34.56 16.53
C ARG A 439 21.16 35.89 16.00
N GLN A 440 21.98 36.57 16.79
CA GLN A 440 22.73 37.73 16.34
C GLN A 440 24.06 37.30 15.70
N ILE A 441 24.48 38.00 14.64
CA ILE A 441 25.80 37.81 14.06
C ILE A 441 26.85 38.24 15.12
N PRO A 442 27.87 37.40 15.40
CA PRO A 442 28.98 37.79 16.25
C PRO A 442 29.62 39.07 15.71
N HIS A 443 29.75 40.08 16.56
CA HIS A 443 30.39 41.34 16.22
C HIS A 443 31.26 41.78 17.40
N ARG A 444 32.20 42.70 17.14
CA ARG A 444 33.10 43.26 18.14
C ARG A 444 32.97 44.79 18.12
N HIS A 445 32.97 45.39 19.30
CA HIS A 445 33.10 46.83 19.45
C HIS A 445 34.54 47.15 19.80
N GLN A 446 35.23 47.88 18.93
CA GLN A 446 36.58 48.38 19.20
C GLN A 446 36.49 49.84 19.66
N GLN A 447 36.97 50.11 20.88
CA GLN A 447 37.06 51.44 21.43
C GLN A 447 38.45 52.00 21.11
N TYR A 448 38.52 53.14 20.39
CA TYR A 448 39.77 53.83 20.11
C TYR A 448 40.05 54.91 21.16
N ALA A 449 41.27 54.91 21.69
CA ALA A 449 41.82 56.00 22.48
C ALA A 449 42.15 57.19 21.56
N GLY A 450 41.41 58.30 21.68
CA GLY A 450 41.65 59.53 20.92
C GLY A 450 41.22 60.77 21.68
N ASP A 451 42.19 61.45 22.27
CA ASP A 451 42.30 62.86 22.70
C ASP A 451 41.20 63.53 23.55
N VAL A 452 41.57 63.70 24.82
CA VAL A 452 41.42 64.89 25.69
C VAL A 452 40.03 65.52 25.85
N ALA A 453 39.54 65.39 27.10
CA ALA A 453 38.79 66.35 27.91
C ALA A 453 37.65 67.17 27.26
N ALA A 454 36.42 66.67 27.41
CA ALA A 454 35.30 67.41 28.04
C ALA A 454 34.03 66.54 27.98
N GLY A 455 33.37 66.40 29.12
CA GLY A 455 32.24 65.49 29.32
C GLY A 455 30.96 65.87 28.59
N THR A 456 30.22 64.85 28.19
CA THR A 456 28.75 64.68 28.23
C THR A 456 28.47 63.21 27.85
N TYR A 457 27.37 62.65 28.37
CA TYR A 457 26.98 61.23 28.39
C TYR A 457 27.53 60.35 27.24
N GLY A 458 28.17 59.22 27.57
CA GLY A 458 28.79 58.30 26.60
C GLY A 458 30.32 58.39 26.48
N ARG A 459 31.05 58.85 27.52
CA ARG A 459 32.52 58.87 27.51
C ARG A 459 33.11 57.88 28.51
N GLY A 460 33.75 56.83 27.98
CA GLY A 460 34.88 56.21 28.65
C GLY A 460 35.96 57.27 28.85
N GLY A 461 36.34 57.50 30.11
CA GLY A 461 37.38 58.45 30.47
C GLY A 461 38.77 57.96 30.09
N ARG A 462 39.54 58.86 29.44
CA ARG A 462 41.00 58.94 29.27
C ARG A 462 41.78 57.63 29.08
N TYR A 463 42.29 57.43 27.85
CA TYR A 463 43.62 56.84 27.65
C TYR A 463 44.64 57.97 27.49
N ALA A 464 45.08 58.52 28.62
CA ALA A 464 46.31 59.29 28.72
C ALA A 464 46.70 59.27 30.20
N ASP A 465 47.25 58.13 30.64
CA ASP A 465 48.23 58.15 31.70
C ASP A 465 49.59 58.25 30.97
N SER A 466 50.28 59.36 31.18
CA SER A 466 51.68 59.55 30.80
C SER A 466 52.62 59.22 31.98
N GLY A 467 52.27 58.21 32.79
CA GLY A 467 52.81 57.93 34.13
C GLY A 467 52.90 56.45 34.57
N GLY A 468 52.59 55.47 33.70
CA GLY A 468 52.74 54.05 33.98
C GLY A 468 51.72 53.42 34.94
N ALA A 469 50.60 54.07 35.28
CA ALA A 469 49.59 53.44 36.14
C ALA A 469 48.52 52.68 35.33
N ASN A 470 48.51 51.34 35.46
CA ASN A 470 47.43 50.49 34.97
C ASN A 470 46.18 50.69 35.83
N ALA A 471 45.38 51.72 35.54
CA ALA A 471 44.04 51.85 36.12
C ALA A 471 43.11 50.85 35.41
N ALA A 472 42.75 49.77 36.10
CA ALA A 472 41.74 48.82 35.63
C ALA A 472 40.34 49.48 35.67
N THR A 473 39.99 50.26 34.64
CA THR A 473 38.64 50.77 34.45
C THR A 473 37.84 49.77 33.61
N ILE A 474 36.81 49.19 34.20
CA ILE A 474 35.83 48.37 33.46
C ILE A 474 35.03 49.33 32.56
N LEU A 475 35.21 49.20 31.25
CA LEU A 475 34.48 49.98 30.25
C LEU A 475 33.20 49.22 29.86
N TYR A 476 32.05 49.84 30.11
CA TYR A 476 30.75 49.30 29.68
C TYR A 476 30.41 49.83 28.28
N THR A 477 30.02 48.93 27.37
CA THR A 477 29.35 49.32 26.13
C THR A 477 27.87 49.47 26.44
N GLY A 478 27.34 50.69 26.27
CA GLY A 478 25.92 50.97 26.50
C GLY A 478 25.03 50.43 25.39
N SER A 479 23.71 50.58 25.55
CA SER A 479 22.74 50.27 24.49
C SER A 479 23.01 51.08 23.22
N PRO A 480 22.63 50.56 22.03
CA PRO A 480 22.70 51.32 20.80
C PRO A 480 22.01 52.69 20.94
N VAL A 481 22.67 53.75 20.48
CA VAL A 481 22.12 55.12 20.39
C VAL A 481 22.13 55.59 18.94
N SER A 482 21.31 56.60 18.64
CA SER A 482 21.24 57.20 17.29
C SER A 482 22.59 57.77 16.86
N ASP A 483 22.95 57.58 15.59
CA ASP A 483 24.10 58.19 14.93
C ASP A 483 23.73 59.48 14.15
N GLY A 484 22.51 59.97 14.32
CA GLY A 484 21.95 61.11 13.58
C GLY A 484 21.12 60.73 12.35
N THR A 485 21.06 59.44 11.97
CA THR A 485 20.24 58.96 10.84
C THR A 485 18.93 58.28 11.25
N GLY A 486 18.69 58.12 12.56
CA GLY A 486 17.44 57.58 13.10
C GLY A 486 17.63 56.96 14.49
N ASN A 487 16.52 56.70 15.19
CA ASN A 487 16.59 56.04 16.49
C ASN A 487 16.78 54.51 16.32
N PRO A 488 17.72 53.89 17.05
CA PRO A 488 17.84 52.43 17.08
C PRO A 488 16.53 51.80 17.54
N ARG A 489 16.11 50.74 16.84
CA ARG A 489 14.96 49.93 17.25
C ARG A 489 15.44 48.90 18.27
N ASN A 490 14.92 48.98 19.48
CA ASN A 490 15.23 48.06 20.58
C ASN A 490 14.02 47.15 20.83
N GLY A 491 14.27 45.90 21.24
CA GLY A 491 13.26 44.89 21.53
C GLY A 491 13.89 43.68 22.22
N ASP A 492 13.06 42.70 22.57
CA ASP A 492 13.45 41.43 23.20
C ASP A 492 13.71 40.30 22.18
N GLU A 493 13.40 40.51 20.90
CA GLU A 493 13.60 39.55 19.81
C GLU A 493 14.50 40.13 18.70
N VAL A 494 15.43 39.32 18.20
CA VAL A 494 16.22 39.66 17.01
C VAL A 494 15.48 39.21 15.74
N ALA A 495 14.65 40.09 15.18
CA ALA A 495 13.89 39.85 13.96
C ALA A 495 14.14 40.90 12.87
N PRO A 496 14.09 40.52 11.57
CA PRO A 496 13.99 41.49 10.49
C PRO A 496 12.60 42.16 10.50
N ALA A 497 12.36 43.14 9.62
CA ALA A 497 11.00 43.65 9.41
C ALA A 497 10.08 42.52 8.91
N TRP A 498 8.84 42.46 9.42
CA TRP A 498 7.90 41.37 9.15
C TRP A 498 6.44 41.85 9.04
N ILE A 499 5.59 40.99 8.48
CA ILE A 499 4.13 41.11 8.50
C ILE A 499 3.54 39.77 8.94
N ALA A 500 2.53 39.81 9.82
CA ALA A 500 1.85 38.59 10.25
C ALA A 500 0.86 38.12 9.18
N VAL A 501 0.92 36.83 8.87
CA VAL A 501 -0.03 36.11 8.00
C VAL A 501 -0.52 34.88 8.74
N ARG A 502 -1.73 34.41 8.41
CA ARG A 502 -2.25 33.14 8.92
C ARG A 502 -1.73 32.00 8.07
N TYR A 503 -1.31 30.91 8.70
CA TYR A 503 -0.90 29.70 8.02
C TYR A 503 -1.89 28.58 8.30
N LYS A 504 -2.33 27.91 7.24
CA LYS A 504 -3.20 26.75 7.35
C LYS A 504 -2.58 25.54 6.67
N VAL A 505 -2.73 24.38 7.30
CA VAL A 505 -2.29 23.07 6.78
C VAL A 505 -3.45 22.33 6.14
N ARG A 506 -3.22 21.70 4.98
CA ARG A 506 -4.20 20.81 4.34
C ARG A 506 -4.32 19.49 5.12
N VAL A 507 -5.53 19.17 5.56
CA VAL A 507 -5.87 17.97 6.34
C VAL A 507 -6.80 16.98 5.64
N LEU A 508 -7.52 17.40 4.58
CA LEU A 508 -8.33 16.56 3.69
C LEU A 508 -8.13 16.92 2.21
#